data_AF-A0A9N8EXR9-F1
#
_entry.id   AF-A0A9N8EXR9-F1
#
_cell.length_a   1.000
_cell.length_b   1.000
_cell.length_c   1.000
_cell.angle_alpha   90.00
_cell.angle_beta   90.00
_cell.angle_gamma   90.00
#
_symmetry.space_group_name_H-M   'P 1'
#
loop_
_entity.id
_entity.type
_entity.pdbx_description
1 polymer ?
#
loop_
_entity_poly.entity_id
_entity_poly.type
_entity_poly.pdbx_seq_one_letter_code
_entity_poly.pdbx_strand_id
1 'polypeptide(L)'
;MSAPAETIKESATEAEIPVAEATAVGGAASAPVEASTGIITVDLEVGATDTYDFSGSPVQVLNVEGAKAGMYVHSIQVGPDLEVSHITDAARVKQLLDSNAQLTRQLRLSPNKTPLNQTDGFYYTVTLPTPASLEALQMEIKGFPPVVVNVSANSPLAGKIHPRQFVAELRIPGKPQLNGKSPGFTAYKVEQELKQAANTPGIQIVFKEVLVNVKLDKGSEVACDDCVIL
;
A
#
# COMPACT_ATOMS: atom_id res chain seq x y z
N MET A 1 -18.38 75.34 20.20
CA MET A 1 -17.25 75.21 21.15
C MET A 1 -17.63 74.13 22.14
N SER A 2 -17.01 72.98 22.30
CA SER A 2 -15.86 72.31 21.70
C SER A 2 -16.09 70.81 21.93
N ALA A 3 -15.79 69.98 20.94
CA ALA A 3 -15.72 68.53 21.12
C ALA A 3 -14.32 68.14 21.62
N PRO A 4 -14.18 67.17 22.53
CA PRO A 4 -12.88 66.57 22.79
C PRO A 4 -12.62 65.40 21.82
N ALA A 5 -11.44 65.44 21.22
CA ALA A 5 -10.88 64.39 20.38
C ALA A 5 -10.27 63.29 21.26
N GLU A 6 -10.70 62.05 21.10
CA GLU A 6 -9.97 60.88 21.60
C GLU A 6 -8.96 60.43 20.53
N THR A 7 -7.69 60.44 20.94
CA THR A 7 -6.55 59.97 20.18
C THR A 7 -6.33 58.50 20.51
N ILE A 8 -6.56 57.61 19.55
CA ILE A 8 -6.13 56.20 19.64
C ILE A 8 -4.72 56.11 19.04
N LYS A 9 -3.73 55.96 19.90
CA LYS A 9 -2.42 55.38 19.59
C LYS A 9 -2.43 53.96 20.17
N GLU A 10 -2.21 52.93 19.37
CA GLU A 10 -1.08 52.01 19.61
C GLU A 10 -0.85 51.10 18.41
N SER A 11 0.43 50.98 18.07
CA SER A 11 1.01 50.30 16.93
C SER A 11 1.09 48.81 17.22
N ALA A 12 0.43 47.97 16.41
CA ALA A 12 0.67 46.53 16.43
C ALA A 12 2.00 46.23 15.73
N THR A 13 3.03 45.92 16.51
CA THR A 13 4.32 45.46 16.03
C THR A 13 4.14 44.10 15.36
N GLU A 14 4.42 44.06 14.06
CA GLU A 14 4.43 42.87 13.21
C GLU A 14 5.49 41.89 13.76
N ALA A 15 5.04 40.77 14.32
CA ALA A 15 5.93 39.71 14.78
C ALA A 15 6.51 38.99 13.54
N GLU A 16 7.81 39.15 13.32
CA GLU A 16 8.58 38.40 12.33
C GLU A 16 8.37 36.89 12.52
N ILE A 17 7.72 36.26 11.55
CA ILE A 17 7.60 34.81 11.46
C ILE A 17 8.97 34.28 11.03
N PRO A 18 9.63 33.38 11.78
CA PRO A 18 10.91 32.82 11.37
C PRO A 18 10.73 31.99 10.08
N VAL A 19 11.39 32.43 9.02
CA VAL A 19 11.51 31.69 7.76
C VAL A 19 12.41 30.48 8.03
N ALA A 20 11.82 29.28 8.10
CA ALA A 20 12.57 28.04 8.17
C ALA A 20 13.20 27.73 6.80
N GLU A 21 14.52 27.91 6.68
CA GLU A 21 15.29 27.41 5.53
C GLU A 21 15.33 25.87 5.58
N ALA A 22 14.71 25.24 4.58
CA ALA A 22 14.75 23.79 4.42
C ALA A 22 16.09 23.38 3.78
N THR A 23 17.00 22.87 4.60
CA THR A 23 18.24 22.24 4.12
C THR A 23 17.90 20.95 3.36
N ALA A 24 18.27 20.89 2.08
CA ALA A 24 18.10 19.69 1.26
C ALA A 24 18.95 18.54 1.83
N VAL A 25 18.29 17.52 2.37
CA VAL A 25 18.95 16.27 2.76
C VAL A 25 19.29 15.50 1.48
N GLY A 26 20.59 15.29 1.26
CA GLY A 26 21.14 14.63 0.08
C GLY A 26 20.41 13.32 -0.25
N GLY A 27 20.05 13.18 -1.52
CA GLY A 27 19.38 12.01 -2.05
C GLY A 27 20.21 10.75 -1.82
N ALA A 28 19.66 9.82 -1.04
CA ALA A 28 20.07 8.42 -1.13
C ALA A 28 19.72 7.96 -2.56
N ALA A 29 20.76 7.76 -3.36
CA ALA A 29 20.64 7.17 -4.69
C ALA A 29 19.77 5.92 -4.59
N SER A 30 18.66 5.90 -5.34
CA SER A 30 17.86 4.70 -5.54
C SER A 30 18.79 3.62 -6.09
N ALA A 31 19.03 2.58 -5.29
CA ALA A 31 19.78 1.43 -5.75
C ALA A 31 19.11 0.89 -7.02
N PRO A 32 19.88 0.54 -8.06
CA PRO A 32 19.33 -0.09 -9.24
C PRO A 32 18.66 -1.39 -8.80
N VAL A 33 17.39 -1.56 -9.16
CA VAL A 33 16.66 -2.83 -9.05
C VAL A 33 17.48 -3.85 -9.84
N GLU A 34 18.20 -4.72 -9.13
CA GLU A 34 18.95 -5.82 -9.75
C GLU A 34 18.00 -6.61 -10.63
N ALA A 35 18.33 -6.70 -11.92
CA ALA A 35 17.63 -7.55 -12.86
C ALA A 35 17.71 -9.00 -12.36
N SER A 36 16.61 -9.51 -11.82
CA SER A 36 16.51 -10.82 -11.20
C SER A 36 16.50 -11.92 -12.27
N THR A 37 17.68 -12.33 -12.72
CA THR A 37 17.87 -13.61 -13.41
C THR A 37 17.52 -14.74 -12.44
N GLY A 38 16.26 -15.18 -12.44
CA GLY A 38 15.82 -16.32 -11.62
C GLY A 38 14.36 -16.32 -11.17
N ILE A 39 13.53 -15.32 -11.52
CA ILE A 39 12.10 -15.40 -11.20
C ILE A 39 11.42 -16.41 -12.14
N ILE A 40 10.78 -17.43 -11.57
CA ILE A 40 9.87 -18.33 -12.29
C ILE A 40 8.43 -17.99 -11.92
N THR A 41 7.52 -18.22 -12.85
CA THR A 41 6.07 -18.08 -12.62
C THR A 41 5.44 -19.46 -12.58
N VAL A 42 4.59 -19.70 -11.59
CA VAL A 42 3.82 -20.94 -11.44
C VAL A 42 2.35 -20.60 -11.40
N ASP A 43 1.60 -21.10 -12.37
CA ASP A 43 0.14 -21.00 -12.39
C ASP A 43 -0.46 -21.96 -11.36
N LEU A 44 -1.40 -21.46 -10.56
CA LEU A 44 -2.12 -22.26 -9.58
C LEU A 44 -3.50 -22.62 -10.13
N GLU A 45 -3.92 -23.86 -9.94
CA GLU A 45 -5.22 -24.35 -10.38
C GLU A 45 -6.36 -23.57 -9.70
N VAL A 46 -7.40 -23.23 -10.45
CA VAL A 46 -8.59 -22.56 -9.90
C VAL A 46 -9.36 -23.53 -9.01
N GLY A 47 -9.71 -23.10 -7.80
CA GLY A 47 -10.45 -23.89 -6.81
C GLY A 47 -9.59 -24.70 -5.85
N ALA A 48 -8.29 -24.86 -6.12
CA ALA A 48 -7.38 -25.59 -5.23
C ALA A 48 -6.98 -24.74 -4.00
N THR A 49 -7.17 -25.27 -2.79
CA THR A 49 -6.85 -24.61 -1.51
C THR A 49 -5.92 -25.43 -0.61
N ASP A 50 -5.95 -26.77 -0.71
CA ASP A 50 -5.21 -27.66 0.20
C ASP A 50 -3.95 -28.29 -0.42
N THR A 51 -3.56 -27.87 -1.61
CA THR A 51 -2.44 -28.47 -2.36
C THR A 51 -1.13 -27.71 -2.21
N TYR A 52 -1.12 -26.59 -1.49
CA TYR A 52 0.01 -25.67 -1.42
C TYR A 52 0.55 -25.54 0.01
N ASP A 53 1.80 -25.95 0.20
CA ASP A 53 2.49 -25.83 1.48
C ASP A 53 3.62 -24.81 1.42
N PHE A 54 3.63 -23.93 2.41
CA PHE A 54 4.60 -22.86 2.57
C PHE A 54 5.18 -22.84 3.98
N SER A 55 6.40 -22.32 4.15
CA SER A 55 7.01 -22.16 5.47
C SER A 55 7.99 -21.00 5.55
N GLY A 56 8.35 -20.62 6.78
CA GLY A 56 9.42 -19.68 7.06
C GLY A 56 9.07 -18.21 6.78
N SER A 57 10.05 -17.35 7.06
CA SER A 57 10.03 -15.91 6.79
C SER A 57 11.44 -15.48 6.35
N PRO A 58 11.70 -15.11 5.08
CA PRO A 58 10.77 -15.06 3.95
C PRO A 58 10.08 -16.40 3.65
N VAL A 59 8.87 -16.30 3.08
CA VAL A 59 8.05 -17.46 2.74
C VAL A 59 8.73 -18.30 1.68
N GLN A 60 8.85 -19.60 1.94
CA GLN A 60 9.42 -20.62 1.07
C GLN A 60 8.37 -21.64 0.67
N VAL A 61 8.46 -22.10 -0.57
CA VAL A 61 7.68 -23.22 -1.09
C VAL A 61 8.20 -24.52 -0.49
N LEU A 62 7.31 -25.27 0.15
CA LEU A 62 7.57 -26.65 0.54
C LEU A 62 7.02 -27.61 -0.52
N ASN A 63 5.77 -27.43 -0.89
CA ASN A 63 5.07 -28.28 -1.85
C ASN A 63 4.10 -27.43 -2.68
N VAL A 64 4.44 -27.19 -3.94
CA VAL A 64 3.57 -26.58 -4.94
C VAL A 64 3.89 -27.26 -6.27
N GLU A 65 2.86 -27.75 -6.96
CA GLU A 65 3.04 -28.36 -8.28
C GLU A 65 3.67 -27.37 -9.26
N GLY A 66 4.69 -27.81 -10.01
CA GLY A 66 5.43 -26.95 -10.94
C GLY A 66 6.48 -26.04 -10.28
N ALA A 67 6.62 -26.06 -8.95
CA ALA A 67 7.65 -25.33 -8.23
C ALA A 67 8.70 -26.27 -7.62
N LYS A 68 9.96 -25.82 -7.55
CA LYS A 68 11.00 -26.51 -6.79
C LYS A 68 10.89 -26.14 -5.31
N ALA A 69 10.93 -27.13 -4.43
CA ALA A 69 10.99 -26.90 -2.98
C ALA A 69 12.22 -26.04 -2.60
N GLY A 70 12.03 -25.15 -1.62
CA GLY A 70 13.04 -24.20 -1.14
C GLY A 70 13.11 -22.89 -1.92
N MET A 71 12.31 -22.70 -2.97
CA MET A 71 12.16 -21.40 -3.63
C MET A 71 11.38 -20.42 -2.77
N TYR A 72 11.73 -19.15 -2.83
CA TYR A 72 11.09 -18.08 -2.07
C TYR A 72 9.94 -17.47 -2.85
N VAL A 73 8.82 -17.22 -2.17
CA VAL A 73 7.70 -16.47 -2.73
C VAL A 73 8.08 -15.00 -2.79
N HIS A 74 8.15 -14.45 -4.00
CA HIS A 74 8.46 -13.04 -4.22
C HIS A 74 7.18 -12.20 -4.28
N SER A 75 6.21 -12.66 -5.07
CA SER A 75 4.87 -12.08 -5.14
C SER A 75 3.82 -13.10 -5.59
N ILE A 76 2.56 -12.75 -5.37
CA ILE A 76 1.38 -13.52 -5.75
C ILE A 76 0.51 -12.62 -6.63
N GLN A 77 0.28 -13.05 -7.86
CA GLN A 77 -0.70 -12.44 -8.75
C GLN A 77 -2.06 -13.08 -8.48
N VAL A 78 -3.10 -12.27 -8.28
CA VAL A 78 -4.49 -12.69 -8.06
C VAL A 78 -5.37 -12.00 -9.11
N GLY A 79 -5.86 -12.78 -10.07
CA GLY A 79 -6.54 -12.26 -11.26
C GLY A 79 -5.65 -11.35 -12.11
N PRO A 80 -6.23 -10.57 -13.02
CA PRO A 80 -5.47 -9.66 -13.88
C PRO A 80 -4.97 -8.41 -13.14
N ASP A 81 -5.60 -8.05 -12.02
CA ASP A 81 -5.50 -6.68 -11.52
C ASP A 81 -4.76 -6.55 -10.17
N LEU A 82 -4.49 -7.63 -9.45
CA LEU A 82 -3.88 -7.56 -8.11
C LEU A 82 -2.58 -8.35 -8.03
N GLU A 83 -1.50 -7.70 -7.62
CA GLU A 83 -0.24 -8.33 -7.24
C GLU A 83 0.08 -8.04 -5.77
N VAL A 84 0.28 -9.08 -4.96
CA VAL A 84 0.70 -8.97 -3.57
C VAL A 84 2.17 -9.33 -3.44
N SER A 85 2.99 -8.44 -2.89
CA SER A 85 4.44 -8.62 -2.74
C SER A 85 4.90 -8.39 -1.31
N HIS A 86 6.20 -8.63 -1.05
CA HIS A 86 6.83 -8.49 0.27
C HIS A 86 6.19 -9.39 1.33
N ILE A 87 5.92 -10.62 0.92
CA ILE A 87 5.20 -11.58 1.73
C ILE A 87 6.17 -12.22 2.73
N THR A 88 5.88 -12.01 4.02
CA THR A 88 6.73 -12.48 5.13
C THR A 88 6.11 -13.61 5.95
N ASP A 89 4.83 -13.90 5.76
CA ASP A 89 4.07 -14.88 6.53
C ASP A 89 3.40 -15.92 5.63
N ALA A 90 3.77 -17.19 5.84
CA ALA A 90 3.24 -18.34 5.12
C ALA A 90 1.74 -18.56 5.40
N ALA A 91 1.26 -18.28 6.61
CA ALA A 91 -0.16 -18.40 6.95
C ALA A 91 -0.99 -17.39 6.16
N ARG A 92 -0.48 -16.15 6.04
CA ARG A 92 -1.12 -15.10 5.24
C ARG A 92 -1.11 -15.43 3.74
N VAL A 93 -0.05 -16.05 3.22
CA VAL A 93 -0.05 -16.58 1.83
C VAL A 93 -1.20 -17.54 1.64
N LYS A 94 -1.31 -18.54 2.52
CA LYS A 94 -2.36 -19.55 2.40
C LYS A 94 -3.74 -18.90 2.48
N GLN A 95 -3.98 -18.03 3.46
CA GLN A 95 -5.24 -17.28 3.56
C GLN A 95 -5.56 -16.47 2.30
N LEU A 96 -4.58 -15.79 1.71
CA LEU A 96 -4.77 -15.00 0.49
C LEU A 96 -5.12 -15.91 -0.69
N LEU A 97 -4.43 -17.04 -0.84
CA LEU A 97 -4.70 -18.01 -1.90
C LEU A 97 -6.10 -18.62 -1.73
N ASP A 98 -6.48 -19.02 -0.51
CA ASP A 98 -7.75 -19.66 -0.21
C ASP A 98 -8.93 -18.71 -0.42
N SER A 99 -8.82 -17.47 0.05
CA SER A 99 -9.86 -16.43 -0.11
C SER A 99 -10.09 -16.05 -1.59
N ASN A 100 -9.13 -16.37 -2.45
CA ASN A 100 -9.16 -16.07 -3.87
C ASN A 100 -9.14 -17.33 -4.75
N ALA A 101 -9.56 -18.49 -4.21
CA ALA A 101 -9.50 -19.77 -4.93
C ALA A 101 -10.29 -19.76 -6.25
N GLN A 102 -11.37 -18.98 -6.32
CA GLN A 102 -12.19 -18.79 -7.51
C GLN A 102 -11.53 -17.96 -8.63
N LEU A 103 -10.35 -17.37 -8.38
CA LEU A 103 -9.63 -16.53 -9.34
C LEU A 103 -8.40 -17.27 -9.88
N THR A 104 -7.95 -16.87 -11.09
CA THR A 104 -6.62 -17.25 -11.58
C THR A 104 -5.56 -16.70 -10.63
N ARG A 105 -4.63 -17.53 -10.18
CA ARG A 105 -3.56 -17.14 -9.25
C ARG A 105 -2.22 -17.58 -9.82
N GLN A 106 -1.20 -16.74 -9.68
CA GLN A 106 0.17 -17.10 -10.08
C GLN A 106 1.14 -16.78 -8.96
N LEU A 107 2.09 -17.68 -8.70
CA LEU A 107 3.22 -17.41 -7.82
C LEU A 107 4.41 -16.95 -8.64
N ARG A 108 5.04 -15.84 -8.24
CA ARG A 108 6.37 -15.47 -8.71
C ARG A 108 7.38 -15.91 -7.67
N LEU A 109 8.24 -16.85 -8.06
CA LEU A 109 9.17 -17.53 -7.16
C LEU A 109 10.61 -17.21 -7.55
N SER A 110 11.48 -17.09 -6.55
CA SER A 110 12.91 -16.82 -6.74
C SER A 110 13.77 -17.81 -5.96
N PRO A 111 14.93 -18.24 -6.47
CA PRO A 111 15.90 -19.01 -5.68
C PRO A 111 16.53 -18.15 -4.57
N ASN A 112 16.49 -16.83 -4.71
CA ASN A 112 17.08 -15.89 -3.77
C ASN A 112 16.01 -15.35 -2.83
N LYS A 113 16.40 -15.17 -1.56
CA LYS A 113 15.60 -14.44 -0.57
C LYS A 113 15.34 -13.04 -1.09
N THR A 114 14.08 -12.63 -1.16
CA THR A 114 13.76 -11.21 -1.31
C THR A 114 14.33 -10.48 -0.11
N PRO A 115 15.14 -9.42 -0.29
CA PRO A 115 15.59 -8.59 0.83
C PRO A 115 14.35 -7.95 1.45
N LEU A 116 13.88 -8.55 2.55
CA LEU A 116 12.74 -8.04 3.30
C LEU A 116 13.24 -7.07 4.35
N ASN A 117 12.86 -5.80 4.22
CA ASN A 117 12.73 -4.98 5.41
C ASN A 117 11.56 -5.54 6.21
N GLN A 118 11.85 -6.19 7.34
CA GLN A 118 10.84 -6.83 8.20
C GLN A 118 9.80 -5.83 8.77
N THR A 119 10.03 -4.53 8.59
CA THR A 119 9.13 -3.43 8.98
C THR A 119 8.12 -3.07 7.89
N ASP A 120 8.25 -3.60 6.67
CA ASP A 120 7.58 -3.01 5.51
C ASP A 120 6.19 -3.57 5.17
N GLY A 121 5.72 -4.62 5.85
CA GLY A 121 4.37 -5.17 5.66
C GLY A 121 4.11 -5.68 4.24
N PHE A 122 2.86 -6.00 3.93
CA PHE A 122 2.45 -6.46 2.61
C PHE A 122 2.15 -5.28 1.68
N TYR A 123 2.55 -5.40 0.42
CA TYR A 123 2.23 -4.43 -0.62
C TYR A 123 1.26 -5.03 -1.63
N TYR A 124 0.14 -4.34 -1.84
CA TYR A 124 -0.91 -4.70 -2.77
C TYR A 124 -0.84 -3.72 -3.95
N THR A 125 -0.31 -4.16 -5.06
CA THR A 125 -0.29 -3.40 -6.31
C THR A 125 -1.56 -3.71 -7.09
N VAL A 126 -2.41 -2.72 -7.24
CA VAL A 126 -3.69 -2.83 -7.94
C VAL A 126 -3.61 -2.08 -9.25
N THR A 127 -3.80 -2.76 -10.37
CA THR A 127 -4.01 -2.13 -11.68
C THR A 127 -5.47 -1.68 -11.78
N LEU A 128 -5.67 -0.39 -12.10
CA LEU A 128 -7.00 0.22 -12.09
C LEU A 128 -7.73 -0.01 -13.43
N PRO A 129 -9.07 -0.19 -13.38
CA PRO A 129 -9.88 -0.15 -14.59
C PRO A 129 -9.86 1.25 -15.21
N THR A 130 -10.17 1.32 -16.50
CA THR A 130 -10.37 2.59 -17.22
C THR A 130 -11.87 2.84 -17.39
N PRO A 131 -12.42 3.99 -16.96
CA PRO A 131 -11.74 5.13 -16.37
C PRO A 131 -11.31 4.92 -14.90
N ALA A 132 -10.10 5.37 -14.57
CA ALA A 132 -9.51 5.28 -13.24
C ALA A 132 -9.97 6.45 -12.36
N SER A 133 -10.81 6.17 -11.36
CA SER A 133 -11.17 7.14 -10.32
C SER A 133 -11.50 6.44 -9.00
N LEU A 134 -11.39 7.17 -7.87
CA LEU A 134 -11.79 6.63 -6.56
C LEU A 134 -13.29 6.29 -6.51
N GLU A 135 -14.11 7.05 -7.24
CA GLU A 135 -15.55 6.83 -7.39
C GLU A 135 -15.83 5.52 -8.15
N ALA A 136 -15.13 5.25 -9.25
CA ALA A 136 -15.25 4.01 -10.00
C ALA A 136 -14.78 2.79 -9.17
N LEU A 137 -13.78 3.00 -8.31
CA LEU A 137 -13.34 2.02 -7.33
C LEU A 137 -14.27 1.93 -6.11
N GLN A 138 -15.26 2.80 -5.97
CA GLN A 138 -16.13 2.92 -4.80
C GLN A 138 -15.34 2.89 -3.48
N MET A 139 -14.26 3.66 -3.43
CA MET A 139 -13.30 3.69 -2.33
C MET A 139 -13.09 5.13 -1.87
N GLU A 140 -12.88 5.31 -0.57
CA GLU A 140 -12.55 6.59 0.03
C GLU A 140 -11.15 6.55 0.66
N ILE A 141 -10.33 7.58 0.37
CA ILE A 141 -9.03 7.78 1.01
C ILE A 141 -8.96 9.16 1.67
N LYS A 142 -8.25 9.30 2.80
CA LYS A 142 -8.09 10.56 3.53
C LYS A 142 -6.68 10.74 4.10
N GLY A 143 -6.34 11.98 4.42
CA GLY A 143 -5.19 12.33 5.25
C GLY A 143 -3.82 12.28 4.56
N PHE A 144 -2.79 12.28 5.40
CA PHE A 144 -1.38 12.14 5.07
C PHE A 144 -0.68 11.30 6.16
N PRO A 145 -0.04 10.17 5.81
CA PRO A 145 -0.10 9.50 4.50
C PRO A 145 -1.55 9.17 4.10
N PRO A 146 -1.86 9.01 2.80
CA PRO A 146 -3.23 8.70 2.37
C PRO A 146 -3.66 7.33 2.90
N VAL A 147 -4.78 7.27 3.61
CA VAL A 147 -5.33 6.05 4.24
C VAL A 147 -6.66 5.69 3.60
N VAL A 148 -6.86 4.41 3.31
CA VAL A 148 -8.16 3.85 2.95
C VAL A 148 -9.09 3.92 4.14
N VAL A 149 -10.18 4.69 4.00
CA VAL A 149 -11.19 4.86 5.05
C VAL A 149 -12.34 3.88 4.83
N ASN A 150 -12.72 3.69 3.57
CA ASN A 150 -13.85 2.85 3.21
C ASN A 150 -13.64 2.20 1.84
N VAL A 151 -14.12 0.97 1.69
CA VAL A 151 -14.23 0.24 0.42
C VAL A 151 -15.64 -0.32 0.37
N SER A 152 -16.43 0.10 -0.61
CA SER A 152 -17.79 -0.41 -0.80
C SER A 152 -17.79 -1.93 -0.99
N ALA A 153 -18.82 -2.61 -0.49
CA ALA A 153 -19.01 -4.04 -0.74
C ALA A 153 -19.18 -4.38 -2.24
N ASN A 154 -19.62 -3.40 -3.04
CA ASN A 154 -19.78 -3.53 -4.49
C ASN A 154 -18.54 -3.04 -5.28
N SER A 155 -17.46 -2.68 -4.58
CA SER A 155 -16.20 -2.26 -5.19
C SER A 155 -15.52 -3.44 -5.91
N PRO A 156 -14.82 -3.21 -7.04
CA PRO A 156 -13.91 -4.22 -7.61
C PRO A 156 -12.75 -4.60 -6.68
N LEU A 157 -12.52 -3.81 -5.62
CA LEU A 157 -11.51 -4.02 -4.58
C LEU A 157 -12.08 -4.65 -3.31
N ALA A 158 -13.38 -4.96 -3.27
CA ALA A 158 -14.00 -5.63 -2.12
C ALA A 158 -13.28 -6.96 -1.83
N GLY A 159 -12.91 -7.16 -0.56
CA GLY A 159 -12.15 -8.33 -0.10
C GLY A 159 -10.66 -8.36 -0.49
N LYS A 160 -10.18 -7.38 -1.27
CA LYS A 160 -8.77 -7.26 -1.68
C LYS A 160 -8.05 -6.15 -0.93
N ILE A 161 -8.71 -5.01 -0.78
CA ILE A 161 -8.22 -3.82 -0.08
C ILE A 161 -9.12 -3.59 1.12
N HIS A 162 -8.52 -3.22 2.25
CA HIS A 162 -9.19 -3.04 3.51
C HIS A 162 -8.98 -1.62 4.07
N PRO A 163 -9.95 -1.11 4.85
CA PRO A 163 -9.74 0.09 5.64
C PRO A 163 -8.45 0.01 6.49
N ARG A 164 -7.85 1.17 6.76
CA ARG A 164 -6.55 1.34 7.47
C ARG A 164 -5.29 0.97 6.67
N GLN A 165 -5.42 0.48 5.44
CA GLN A 165 -4.27 0.38 4.53
C GLN A 165 -3.88 1.77 4.02
N PHE A 166 -2.58 2.00 3.83
CA PHE A 166 -2.06 3.27 3.33
C PHE A 166 -1.78 3.17 1.84
N VAL A 167 -2.05 4.23 1.08
CA VAL A 167 -1.53 4.34 -0.28
C VAL A 167 -0.03 4.65 -0.17
N ALA A 168 0.80 3.68 -0.53
CA ALA A 168 2.25 3.82 -0.54
C ALA A 168 2.73 4.54 -1.80
N GLU A 169 2.06 4.28 -2.93
CA GLU A 169 2.46 4.77 -4.24
C GLU A 169 1.28 4.84 -5.22
N LEU A 170 1.31 5.82 -6.13
CA LEU A 170 0.49 5.91 -7.33
C LEU A 170 1.42 5.96 -8.55
N ARG A 171 1.22 5.03 -9.49
CA ARG A 171 1.96 4.91 -10.75
C ARG A 171 1.04 5.22 -11.91
N ILE A 172 1.32 6.30 -12.63
CA ILE A 172 0.62 6.65 -13.87
C ILE A 172 1.63 6.49 -15.02
N PRO A 173 1.32 5.69 -16.06
CA PRO A 173 2.22 5.54 -17.19
C PRO A 173 2.63 6.88 -17.81
N GLY A 174 3.92 7.05 -18.05
CA GLY A 174 4.50 8.28 -18.61
C GLY A 174 4.67 9.44 -17.61
N LYS A 175 4.28 9.29 -16.34
CA LYS A 175 4.52 10.27 -15.27
C LYS A 175 5.50 9.73 -14.21
N PRO A 176 6.20 10.62 -13.48
CA PRO A 176 6.96 10.20 -12.29
C PRO A 176 6.05 9.53 -11.25
N GLN A 177 6.57 8.52 -10.57
CA GLN A 177 5.87 7.86 -9.45
C GLN A 177 5.53 8.87 -8.34
N LEU A 178 4.33 8.78 -7.79
CA LEU A 178 3.90 9.57 -6.64
C LEU A 178 3.92 8.70 -5.40
N ASN A 179 4.68 9.06 -4.38
CA ASN A 179 4.85 8.30 -3.15
C ASN A 179 5.23 9.21 -1.98
N GLY A 180 5.50 8.65 -0.80
CA GLY A 180 5.88 9.43 0.39
C GLY A 180 7.15 10.29 0.25
N LYS A 181 7.97 10.10 -0.79
CA LYS A 181 9.12 10.98 -1.11
C LYS A 181 8.73 12.16 -2.02
N SER A 182 7.55 12.12 -2.61
CA SER A 182 7.01 13.17 -3.47
C SER A 182 6.45 14.31 -2.62
N PRO A 183 6.73 15.58 -2.93
CA PRO A 183 6.14 16.71 -2.23
C PRO A 183 4.61 16.67 -2.27
N GLY A 184 3.96 16.79 -1.12
CA GLY A 184 2.51 16.87 -1.02
C GLY A 184 1.74 15.58 -1.37
N PHE A 185 2.34 14.40 -1.15
CA PHE A 185 1.70 13.10 -1.37
C PHE A 185 0.56 12.83 -0.36
N THR A 186 -0.56 13.51 -0.55
CA THR A 186 -1.78 13.46 0.27
C THR A 186 -2.91 12.74 -0.47
N ALA A 187 -3.97 12.35 0.24
CA ALA A 187 -5.18 11.77 -0.38
C ALA A 187 -5.76 12.66 -1.49
N TYR A 188 -5.79 13.98 -1.26
CA TYR A 188 -6.24 14.96 -2.25
C TYR A 188 -5.39 14.92 -3.52
N LYS A 189 -4.06 14.84 -3.38
CA LYS A 189 -3.15 14.79 -4.53
C LYS A 189 -3.32 13.50 -5.33
N VAL A 190 -3.49 12.36 -4.65
CA VAL A 190 -3.78 11.07 -5.29
C VAL A 190 -5.09 11.15 -6.08
N GLU A 191 -6.16 11.66 -5.47
CA GLU A 191 -7.47 11.83 -6.11
C GLU A 191 -7.39 12.76 -7.33
N GLN A 192 -6.71 13.90 -7.21
CA GLN A 192 -6.52 14.85 -8.30
C GLN A 192 -5.80 14.22 -9.49
N GLU A 193 -4.73 13.48 -9.25
CA GLU A 193 -3.93 12.84 -10.32
C GLU A 193 -4.69 11.71 -10.99
N LEU A 194 -5.48 10.94 -10.24
CA LEU A 194 -6.40 9.95 -10.82
C LEU A 194 -7.46 10.62 -11.69
N LYS A 195 -8.10 11.70 -11.23
CA LYS A 195 -9.09 12.45 -12.03
C LYS A 195 -8.49 12.99 -13.33
N GLN A 196 -7.26 13.51 -13.28
CA GLN A 196 -6.56 14.02 -14.47
C GLN A 196 -6.14 12.91 -15.44
N ALA A 197 -5.74 11.75 -14.92
CA ALA A 197 -5.26 10.63 -15.71
C ALA A 197 -6.35 9.58 -15.96
N ALA A 198 -7.62 9.86 -15.70
CA ALA A 198 -8.69 8.84 -15.62
C ALA A 198 -8.74 7.91 -16.84
N ASN A 199 -8.48 8.42 -18.05
CA ASN A 199 -8.54 7.62 -19.28
C ASN A 199 -7.19 6.96 -19.66
N THR A 200 -6.18 7.02 -18.80
CA THR A 200 -4.87 6.41 -19.04
C THR A 200 -4.92 4.94 -18.63
N PRO A 201 -4.71 3.99 -19.55
CA PRO A 201 -4.67 2.57 -19.19
C PRO A 201 -3.43 2.25 -18.36
N GLY A 202 -3.51 1.20 -17.53
CA GLY A 202 -2.35 0.69 -16.78
C GLY A 202 -1.93 1.53 -15.58
N ILE A 203 -2.81 2.39 -15.05
CA ILE A 203 -2.57 3.08 -13.78
C ILE A 203 -2.52 2.03 -12.66
N GLN A 204 -1.57 2.15 -11.74
CA GLN A 204 -1.47 1.29 -10.58
C GLN A 204 -1.50 2.09 -9.27
N ILE A 205 -2.22 1.59 -8.27
CA ILE A 205 -2.13 2.06 -6.88
C ILE A 205 -1.48 0.96 -6.05
N VAL A 206 -0.46 1.32 -5.28
CA VAL A 206 0.18 0.40 -4.34
C VAL A 206 -0.30 0.74 -2.94
N PHE A 207 -0.96 -0.21 -2.28
CA PHE A 207 -1.37 -0.13 -0.89
C PHE A 207 -0.38 -0.87 -0.01
N LYS A 208 -0.13 -0.36 1.20
CA LYS A 208 0.68 -1.00 2.23
C LYS A 208 -0.19 -1.32 3.43
N GLU A 209 -0.14 -2.58 3.86
CA GLU A 209 -0.70 -3.02 5.13
C GLU A 209 0.30 -2.74 6.24
N VAL A 210 -0.14 -2.00 7.27
CA VAL A 210 0.66 -1.83 8.48
C VAL A 210 0.40 -3.02 9.37
N LEU A 211 1.44 -3.84 9.56
CA LEU A 211 1.45 -4.82 10.64
C LEU A 211 1.55 -4.07 11.96
N VAL A 212 0.40 -3.81 12.58
CA VAL A 212 0.38 -3.33 13.95
C VAL A 212 0.91 -4.50 14.78
N ASN A 213 2.14 -4.38 15.29
CA ASN A 213 2.60 -5.24 16.37
C ASN A 213 1.71 -4.92 17.56
N VAL A 214 0.61 -5.65 17.70
CA VAL A 214 -0.17 -5.66 18.93
C VAL A 214 0.80 -6.22 19.95
N LYS A 215 1.42 -5.34 20.73
CA LYS A 215 2.07 -5.76 21.97
C LYS A 215 0.93 -6.33 22.80
N LEU A 216 0.79 -7.65 22.78
CA LEU A 216 -0.02 -8.36 23.76
C LEU A 216 0.62 -8.02 25.10
N ASP A 217 -0.04 -7.16 25.88
CA ASP A 217 0.34 -6.98 27.27
C ASP A 217 0.32 -8.37 27.92
N LYS A 218 1.42 -8.69 28.62
CA LYS A 218 1.60 -9.96 29.32
C LYS A 218 0.39 -10.20 30.24
N GLY A 219 -0.54 -11.05 29.82
CA GLY A 219 -1.70 -11.47 30.62
C GLY A 219 -3.07 -11.39 29.94
N SER A 220 -3.20 -10.93 28.69
CA SER A 220 -4.49 -10.98 27.97
C SER A 220 -4.53 -12.13 26.97
N GLU A 221 -5.42 -13.11 27.19
CA GLU A 221 -5.72 -14.20 26.25
C GLU A 221 -6.75 -13.82 25.17
N VAL A 222 -7.16 -12.56 25.10
CA VAL A 222 -8.16 -12.09 24.13
C VAL A 222 -7.59 -10.91 23.35
N ALA A 223 -7.62 -11.03 22.01
CA ALA A 223 -7.37 -9.91 21.11
C ALA A 223 -8.41 -8.82 21.41
N CYS A 224 -7.96 -7.60 21.73
CA CYS A 224 -8.88 -6.50 21.99
C CYS A 224 -9.70 -6.22 20.72
N ASP A 225 -10.97 -6.62 20.74
CA ASP A 225 -11.99 -6.07 19.87
C ASP A 225 -12.10 -4.56 20.13
N ASP A 226 -12.03 -3.79 19.04
CA ASP A 226 -12.49 -2.41 18.91
C ASP A 226 -12.14 -1.40 20.02
N CYS A 227 -11.08 -0.63 19.77
CA CYS A 227 -11.06 0.78 20.17
C CYS A 227 -11.27 1.66 18.94
N VAL A 228 -12.53 2.04 18.72
CA VAL A 228 -12.91 3.23 17.96
C VAL A 228 -12.60 4.43 18.85
N ILE A 229 -11.65 5.27 18.46
CA ILE A 229 -11.51 6.61 19.04
C ILE A 229 -12.40 7.53 18.20
N LEU A 230 -13.47 8.03 18.82
CA LEU A 230 -14.30 9.13 18.33
C LEU A 230 -13.54 10.46 18.35
#